data_AF-A0A7J4PZD4-F1
#
_entry.id   AF-A0A7J4PZD4-F1
#
_cell.length_a   1.000
_cell.length_b   1.000
_cell.length_c   1.000
_cell.angle_alpha   90.00
_cell.angle_beta   90.00
_cell.angle_gamma   90.00
#
_symmetry.space_group_name_H-M   'P 1'
#
loop_
_entity.id
_entity.type
_entity.pdbx_description
1 polymer ?
#
loop_
_entity_poly.entity_id
_entity_poly.type
_entity_poly.pdbx_seq_one_letter_code
_entity_poly.pdbx_strand_id
1 'polypeptide(L)'
;MRILVLLLPIMLLVGMAAASTVTLTGTCYSTIINKTNNYITFNITNSGNGTATNFLIVPEIDGASTPNTTISIPLVAPGGAYSERIYLSNFTIPGSYVERFVARYSQGSSTFTTLFPCLVQIGQNAHSILYITNITRGKRGDNISVNISNIADYPIAAQVSVYAPPDFTVVNPTKNVTMQYGLTSTPFAISTQTQYTNFEFPITVAASYVSGNVHYATERTISIGASAGTSSAFTANLLLFGIVVLVVVIVALIVLSVILKKGKGGAEHHHETEEHHHAEPHVEQEK
;
A
#
# COMPACT_ATOMS: atom_id res chain seq x y z
N MET A 1 22.32 39.08 -5.34
CA MET A 1 22.35 38.22 -4.13
C MET A 1 21.01 38.11 -3.39
N ARG A 2 20.13 39.14 -3.37
CA ARG A 2 18.84 39.08 -2.64
C ARG A 2 17.76 38.17 -3.26
N ILE A 3 17.84 37.85 -4.55
CA ILE A 3 16.86 36.97 -5.24
C ILE A 3 17.07 35.49 -4.90
N LEU A 4 18.32 35.06 -4.67
CA LEU A 4 18.64 33.67 -4.31
C LEU A 4 18.13 33.29 -2.91
N VAL A 5 18.11 34.26 -1.98
CA VAL A 5 17.62 34.10 -0.61
C VAL A 5 16.10 33.98 -0.55
N LEU A 6 15.38 34.52 -1.54
CA LEU A 6 13.91 34.45 -1.65
C LEU A 6 13.42 33.16 -2.32
N LEU A 7 14.25 32.47 -3.10
CA LEU A 7 13.95 31.17 -3.71
C LEU A 7 14.11 29.99 -2.73
N LEU A 8 14.98 30.14 -1.73
CA LEU A 8 15.23 29.12 -0.69
C LEU A 8 13.97 28.78 0.15
N PRO A 9 13.19 29.75 0.68
CA PRO A 9 11.96 29.44 1.41
C PRO A 9 10.86 28.87 0.51
N ILE A 10 10.84 29.22 -0.79
CA ILE A 10 9.89 28.64 -1.75
C ILE A 10 10.23 27.17 -2.02
N MET A 11 11.49 26.81 -2.22
CA MET A 11 11.92 25.41 -2.33
C MET A 11 11.69 24.60 -1.04
N LEU A 12 11.80 25.22 0.14
CA LEU A 12 11.42 24.61 1.41
C LEU A 12 9.90 24.42 1.56
N LEU A 13 9.08 25.31 0.99
CA LEU A 13 7.61 25.19 0.93
C LEU A 13 7.14 24.17 -0.12
N VAL A 14 7.89 23.97 -1.21
CA VAL A 14 7.71 22.86 -2.16
C VAL A 14 8.51 21.62 -1.73
N GLY A 15 8.85 21.50 -0.44
CA GLY A 15 9.27 20.24 0.16
C GLY A 15 8.14 19.24 -0.02
N MET A 16 8.13 18.57 -1.18
CA MET A 16 7.15 17.58 -1.56
C MET A 16 7.10 16.59 -0.43
N ALA A 17 5.98 16.53 0.29
CA ALA A 17 5.75 15.50 1.28
C ALA A 17 5.97 14.16 0.56
N ALA A 18 7.11 13.53 0.82
CA ALA A 18 7.43 12.25 0.20
C ALA A 18 6.32 11.29 0.62
N ALA A 19 5.61 10.74 -0.37
CA ALA A 19 4.58 9.75 -0.09
C ALA A 19 5.23 8.61 0.70
N SER A 20 4.72 8.39 1.91
CA SER A 20 5.16 7.31 2.77
C SER A 20 4.45 6.03 2.32
N THR A 21 5.20 4.93 2.20
CA THR A 21 4.70 3.61 1.80
C THR A 21 5.00 2.59 2.89
N VAL A 22 4.02 1.74 3.20
CA VAL A 22 4.19 0.59 4.09
C VAL A 22 4.14 -0.66 3.22
N THR A 23 5.19 -1.48 3.29
CA THR A 23 5.28 -2.74 2.54
C THR A 23 5.51 -3.87 3.52
N LEU A 24 4.44 -4.62 3.79
CA LEU A 24 4.45 -5.66 4.81
C LEU A 24 4.61 -7.04 4.18
N THR A 25 5.57 -7.80 4.68
CA THR A 25 5.74 -9.21 4.34
C THR A 25 5.47 -10.04 5.57
N GLY A 26 4.37 -10.77 5.57
CA GLY A 26 4.06 -11.76 6.59
C GLY A 26 4.50 -13.14 6.13
N THR A 27 5.17 -13.88 7.00
CA THR A 27 5.46 -15.30 6.81
C THR A 27 5.08 -16.06 8.06
N CYS A 28 4.72 -17.31 7.89
CA CYS A 28 4.56 -18.23 8.99
C CYS A 28 5.45 -19.44 8.73
N TYR A 29 5.86 -20.10 9.79
CA TYR A 29 6.44 -21.43 9.67
C TYR A 29 6.15 -22.24 10.93
N SER A 30 5.97 -23.53 10.71
CA SER A 30 6.00 -24.57 11.72
C SER A 30 6.57 -25.83 11.10
N THR A 31 7.18 -26.70 11.90
CA THR A 31 7.67 -27.99 11.42
C THR A 31 6.49 -28.94 11.22
N ILE A 32 6.00 -29.49 12.34
CA ILE A 32 4.76 -30.23 12.46
C ILE A 32 4.19 -29.85 13.83
N ILE A 33 2.97 -29.35 13.82
CA ILE A 33 2.27 -28.92 15.02
C ILE A 33 1.65 -30.16 15.66
N ASN A 34 1.93 -30.39 16.93
CA ASN A 34 1.35 -31.52 17.67
C ASN A 34 1.12 -31.12 19.14
N LYS A 35 0.75 -32.08 19.99
CA LYS A 35 0.48 -31.81 21.42
C LYS A 35 1.69 -31.25 22.18
N THR A 36 2.91 -31.53 21.73
CA THR A 36 4.17 -31.12 22.39
C THR A 36 4.76 -29.86 21.76
N ASN A 37 4.61 -29.70 20.45
CA ASN A 37 5.01 -28.51 19.69
C ASN A 37 3.75 -27.87 19.11
N ASN A 38 3.00 -27.17 19.95
CA ASN A 38 1.64 -26.74 19.65
C ASN A 38 1.57 -25.29 19.19
N TYR A 39 2.56 -24.76 18.47
CA TYR A 39 2.53 -23.36 18.02
C TYR A 39 2.96 -23.17 16.57
N ILE A 40 2.49 -22.06 15.99
CA ILE A 40 2.98 -21.49 14.74
C ILE A 40 3.82 -20.26 15.09
N THR A 41 4.93 -20.05 14.39
CA THR A 41 5.65 -18.77 14.47
C THR A 41 5.19 -17.90 13.33
N PHE A 42 4.62 -16.73 13.65
CA PHE A 42 4.25 -15.71 12.67
C PHE A 42 5.28 -14.59 12.71
N ASN A 43 5.83 -14.25 11.55
CA ASN A 43 6.79 -13.18 11.36
C ASN A 43 6.18 -12.12 10.44
N ILE A 44 6.46 -10.86 10.74
CA ILE A 44 6.13 -9.75 9.87
C ILE A 44 7.30 -8.80 9.75
N THR A 45 7.58 -8.33 8.54
CA THR A 45 8.60 -7.33 8.26
C THR A 45 8.01 -6.16 7.49
N ASN A 46 8.56 -4.96 7.68
CA ASN A 46 8.18 -3.77 6.93
C ASN A 46 9.37 -3.25 6.13
N SER A 47 9.33 -3.40 4.81
CA SER A 47 10.37 -2.90 3.89
C SER A 47 10.06 -1.52 3.30
N GLY A 48 8.91 -0.93 3.66
CA GLY A 48 8.51 0.40 3.23
C GLY A 48 9.27 1.51 3.97
N ASN A 49 9.10 2.76 3.53
CA ASN A 49 9.66 3.94 4.21
C ASN A 49 8.68 4.56 5.23
N GLY A 50 7.50 3.96 5.39
CA GLY A 50 6.46 4.32 6.34
C GLY A 50 6.35 3.36 7.51
N THR A 51 5.75 3.85 8.58
CA THR A 51 5.53 3.09 9.80
C THR A 51 4.11 2.54 9.84
N ALA A 52 3.96 1.24 10.14
CA ALA A 52 2.68 0.65 10.51
C ALA A 52 2.47 0.75 12.02
N THR A 53 1.41 1.41 12.47
CA THR A 53 1.05 1.58 13.89
C THR A 53 -0.24 0.84 14.21
N ASN A 54 -0.51 0.61 15.50
CA ASN A 54 -1.75 -0.02 15.99
C ASN A 54 -2.04 -1.33 15.25
N PHE A 55 -1.01 -2.14 15.05
CA PHE A 55 -1.08 -3.32 14.22
C PHE A 55 -1.74 -4.44 15.02
N LEU A 56 -2.82 -5.00 14.50
CA LEU A 56 -3.58 -6.07 15.11
C LEU A 56 -3.56 -7.29 14.20
N ILE A 57 -3.32 -8.46 14.76
CA ILE A 57 -3.40 -9.74 14.06
C ILE A 57 -4.50 -10.57 14.70
N VAL A 58 -5.37 -11.12 13.86
CA VAL A 58 -6.38 -12.10 14.24
C VAL A 58 -6.05 -13.40 13.51
N PRO A 59 -5.57 -14.44 14.22
CA PRO A 59 -5.37 -15.75 13.61
C PRO A 59 -6.72 -16.42 13.36
N GLU A 60 -6.94 -16.89 12.14
CA GLU A 60 -8.06 -17.73 11.76
C GLU A 60 -7.48 -19.09 11.35
N ILE A 61 -7.59 -20.04 12.28
CA ILE A 61 -6.95 -21.35 12.18
C ILE A 61 -8.05 -22.41 12.07
N ASP A 62 -8.11 -23.09 10.94
CA ASP A 62 -9.00 -24.21 10.70
C ASP A 62 -8.39 -25.49 11.30
N GLY A 63 -9.23 -26.32 11.93
CA GLY A 63 -8.78 -27.59 12.49
C GLY A 63 -7.96 -27.50 13.78
N ALA A 64 -7.82 -26.32 14.39
CA ALA A 64 -7.33 -26.12 15.75
C ALA A 64 -8.02 -24.92 16.42
N SER A 65 -7.76 -24.70 17.70
CA SER A 65 -8.24 -23.54 18.47
C SER A 65 -7.09 -22.70 18.98
N THR A 66 -7.20 -21.38 18.86
CA THR A 66 -6.26 -20.39 19.41
C THR A 66 -6.79 -19.81 20.73
N PRO A 67 -5.99 -19.76 21.82
CA PRO A 67 -6.42 -19.15 23.07
C PRO A 67 -6.49 -17.62 22.96
N ASN A 68 -5.63 -17.02 22.13
CA ASN A 68 -5.64 -15.59 21.85
C ASN A 68 -6.33 -15.35 20.51
N THR A 69 -7.43 -14.59 20.51
CA THR A 69 -8.15 -14.22 19.30
C THR A 69 -7.63 -12.95 18.65
N THR A 70 -6.78 -12.18 19.34
CA THR A 70 -6.20 -10.94 18.81
C THR A 70 -4.84 -10.67 19.45
N ILE A 71 -3.86 -10.35 18.63
CA ILE A 71 -2.49 -10.02 19.03
C ILE A 71 -2.23 -8.57 18.64
N SER A 72 -1.80 -7.74 19.60
CA SER A 72 -1.50 -6.33 19.36
C SER A 72 0.00 -6.11 19.26
N ILE A 73 0.42 -5.52 18.14
CA ILE A 73 1.78 -5.10 17.85
C ILE A 73 1.75 -3.57 17.79
N PRO A 74 2.38 -2.87 18.74
CA PRO A 74 2.30 -1.40 18.79
C PRO A 74 2.78 -0.72 17.51
N LEU A 75 3.85 -1.26 16.92
CA LEU A 75 4.60 -0.61 15.85
C LEU A 75 5.38 -1.64 15.02
N VAL A 76 5.37 -1.49 13.69
CA VAL A 76 6.37 -2.06 12.78
C VAL A 76 7.00 -0.93 11.97
N ALA A 77 8.16 -0.45 12.44
CA ALA A 77 8.90 0.66 11.83
C ALA A 77 9.49 0.28 10.45
N PRO A 78 9.90 1.25 9.62
CA PRO A 78 10.69 1.00 8.41
C PRO A 78 11.92 0.13 8.69
N GLY A 79 12.08 -0.95 7.93
CA GLY A 79 13.13 -1.96 8.13
C GLY A 79 12.93 -2.85 9.36
N GLY A 80 11.86 -2.64 10.12
CA GLY A 80 11.54 -3.39 11.34
C GLY A 80 10.96 -4.77 11.06
N ALA A 81 11.06 -5.63 12.05
CA ALA A 81 10.48 -6.97 12.05
C ALA A 81 9.85 -7.27 13.42
N TYR A 82 8.81 -8.10 13.41
CA TYR A 82 8.18 -8.63 14.62
C TYR A 82 7.93 -10.13 14.44
N SER A 83 8.01 -10.89 15.54
CA SER A 83 7.81 -12.34 15.57
C SER A 83 6.98 -12.72 16.79
N GLU A 84 5.95 -13.54 16.57
CA GLU A 84 5.05 -14.03 17.61
C GLU A 84 4.88 -15.54 17.54
N ARG A 85 4.74 -16.18 18.70
CA ARG A 85 4.33 -17.59 18.77
C ARG A 85 2.85 -17.68 19.07
N ILE A 86 2.12 -18.32 18.16
CA ILE A 86 0.67 -18.49 18.22
C ILE A 86 0.40 -19.92 18.63
N TYR A 87 0.02 -20.10 19.89
CA TYR A 87 -0.28 -21.41 20.44
C TYR A 87 -1.63 -21.92 19.97
N LEU A 88 -1.69 -23.21 19.67
CA LEU A 88 -2.83 -23.95 19.18
C LEU A 88 -3.17 -25.07 20.15
N SER A 89 -4.44 -25.46 20.14
CA SER A 89 -5.01 -26.54 20.94
C SER A 89 -6.15 -27.20 20.18
N ASN A 90 -6.74 -28.27 20.72
CA ASN A 90 -7.93 -28.92 20.15
C ASN A 90 -7.77 -29.30 18.65
N PHE A 91 -6.62 -29.89 18.32
CA PHE A 91 -6.33 -30.34 16.97
C PHE A 91 -7.38 -31.36 16.49
N THR A 92 -7.87 -31.13 15.28
CA THR A 92 -8.78 -32.03 14.59
C THR A 92 -8.01 -33.15 13.89
N ILE A 93 -8.43 -33.52 12.68
CA ILE A 93 -7.83 -34.56 11.87
C ILE A 93 -6.37 -34.16 11.54
N PRO A 94 -5.38 -35.08 11.61
CA PRO A 94 -4.01 -34.74 11.24
C PRO A 94 -3.90 -34.48 9.72
N GLY A 95 -3.07 -33.54 9.30
CA GLY A 95 -2.96 -33.17 7.89
C GLY A 95 -2.35 -31.80 7.62
N SER A 96 -2.50 -31.31 6.39
CA SER A 96 -2.11 -29.97 5.98
C SER A 96 -3.31 -29.02 5.92
N TYR A 97 -3.15 -27.82 6.46
CA TYR A 97 -4.21 -26.83 6.59
C TYR A 97 -3.75 -25.47 6.07
N VAL A 98 -4.67 -24.71 5.48
CA VAL A 98 -4.40 -23.36 5.01
C VAL A 98 -5.00 -22.38 5.99
N GLU A 99 -4.14 -21.85 6.84
CA GLU A 99 -4.47 -20.88 7.86
C GLU A 99 -4.27 -19.46 7.36
N ARG A 100 -4.85 -18.49 8.09
CA ARG A 100 -4.71 -17.09 7.72
C ARG A 100 -4.60 -16.20 8.94
N PHE A 101 -3.79 -15.16 8.79
CA PHE A 101 -3.63 -14.09 9.77
C PHE A 101 -4.23 -12.82 9.18
N VAL A 102 -5.41 -12.45 9.65
CA VAL A 102 -6.04 -11.18 9.26
C VAL A 102 -5.35 -10.07 10.02
N ALA A 103 -4.83 -9.10 9.30
CA ALA A 103 -4.10 -7.99 9.87
C ALA A 103 -4.84 -6.67 9.64
N ARG A 104 -4.84 -5.80 10.65
CA ARG A 104 -5.30 -4.42 10.58
C ARG A 104 -4.21 -3.51 11.10
N TYR A 105 -3.93 -2.42 10.40
CA TYR A 105 -2.92 -1.45 10.83
C TYR A 105 -3.26 -0.04 10.40
N SER A 106 -2.60 0.94 11.00
CA SER A 106 -2.70 2.33 10.62
C SER A 106 -1.41 2.84 9.98
N GLN A 107 -1.57 3.71 8.98
CA GLN A 107 -0.50 4.52 8.42
C GLN A 107 -1.01 5.97 8.35
N GLY A 108 -0.45 6.84 9.19
CA GLY A 108 -1.00 8.19 9.41
C GLY A 108 -2.42 8.11 9.98
N SER A 109 -3.38 8.78 9.35
CA SER A 109 -4.80 8.78 9.73
C SER A 109 -5.62 7.66 9.09
N SER A 110 -5.05 6.89 8.16
CA SER A 110 -5.74 5.82 7.44
C SER A 110 -5.52 4.46 8.10
N THR A 111 -6.52 3.60 7.98
CA THR A 111 -6.48 2.21 8.48
C THR A 111 -6.62 1.26 7.29
N PHE A 112 -5.78 0.23 7.29
CA PHE A 112 -5.70 -0.76 6.23
C PHE A 112 -5.96 -2.15 6.81
N THR A 113 -6.56 -3.02 6.00
CA THR A 113 -6.66 -4.45 6.31
C THR A 113 -5.98 -5.29 5.24
N THR A 114 -5.39 -6.40 5.64
CA THR A 114 -4.76 -7.37 4.75
C THR A 114 -4.86 -8.77 5.34
N LEU A 115 -4.50 -9.80 4.58
CA LEU A 115 -4.34 -11.15 5.11
C LEU A 115 -2.95 -11.70 4.79
N PHE A 116 -2.44 -12.55 5.68
CA PHE A 116 -1.25 -13.34 5.44
C PHE A 116 -1.61 -14.83 5.51
N PRO A 117 -1.61 -15.54 4.37
CA PRO A 117 -1.92 -16.96 4.33
C PRO A 117 -0.75 -17.80 4.84
N CYS A 118 -1.06 -19.03 5.24
CA CYS A 118 -0.14 -19.90 5.93
C CYS A 118 -0.50 -21.38 5.76
N LEU A 119 0.23 -22.11 4.90
CA LEU A 119 0.14 -23.56 4.87
C LEU A 119 0.88 -24.20 6.06
N VAL A 120 0.16 -24.90 6.93
CA VAL A 120 0.72 -25.59 8.11
C VAL A 120 0.45 -27.08 8.08
N GLN A 121 1.23 -27.82 8.90
CA GLN A 121 1.14 -29.26 9.05
C GLN A 121 0.77 -29.58 10.50
N ILE A 122 -0.35 -30.27 10.73
CA ILE A 122 -0.86 -30.67 12.05
C ILE A 122 -0.77 -32.19 12.18
N GLY A 123 -0.05 -32.67 13.18
CA GLY A 123 0.10 -34.08 13.53
C GLY A 123 0.99 -34.90 12.59
N GLN A 124 0.94 -34.61 11.28
CA GLN A 124 1.73 -35.28 10.25
C GLN A 124 2.01 -34.35 9.07
N ASN A 125 2.99 -34.71 8.26
CA ASN A 125 3.30 -34.02 7.00
C ASN A 125 2.45 -34.59 5.86
N ALA A 126 1.46 -33.83 5.39
CA ALA A 126 0.54 -34.23 4.33
C ALA A 126 0.66 -33.28 3.13
N HIS A 127 1.02 -33.85 1.97
CA HIS A 127 1.11 -33.11 0.71
C HIS A 127 -0.10 -33.40 -0.16
N SER A 128 -0.82 -32.35 -0.56
CA SER A 128 -1.96 -32.44 -1.45
C SER A 128 -1.55 -32.90 -2.85
N ILE A 129 -2.35 -33.79 -3.45
CA ILE A 129 -2.27 -34.13 -4.88
C ILE A 129 -3.14 -33.23 -5.76
N LEU A 130 -3.87 -32.29 -5.16
CA LEU A 130 -4.45 -31.16 -5.86
C LEU A 130 -3.46 -30.00 -5.88
N TYR A 131 -3.34 -29.33 -7.02
CA TYR A 131 -2.45 -28.17 -7.20
C TYR A 131 -3.20 -27.01 -7.83
N ILE A 132 -3.12 -25.82 -7.23
CA ILE A 132 -3.68 -24.59 -7.83
C ILE A 132 -2.68 -24.07 -8.88
N THR A 133 -2.97 -24.33 -10.15
CA THR A 133 -2.06 -24.04 -11.28
C THR A 133 -2.11 -22.59 -11.72
N ASN A 134 -3.25 -21.92 -11.55
CA ASN A 134 -3.39 -20.49 -11.84
C ASN A 134 -4.61 -19.89 -11.13
N ILE A 135 -4.54 -18.59 -10.85
CA ILE A 135 -5.69 -17.77 -10.46
C ILE A 135 -5.72 -16.60 -11.44
N THR A 136 -6.78 -16.51 -12.24
CA THR A 136 -6.95 -15.47 -13.25
C THR A 136 -8.07 -14.53 -12.85
N ARG A 137 -7.89 -13.22 -13.08
CA ARG A 137 -8.93 -12.22 -12.87
C ARG A 137 -9.71 -12.04 -14.17
N GLY A 138 -11.04 -12.02 -14.11
CA GLY A 138 -11.82 -11.74 -15.31
C GLY A 138 -11.77 -10.26 -15.70
N LYS A 139 -12.18 -9.97 -16.93
CA LYS A 139 -11.97 -8.66 -17.59
C LYS A 139 -12.54 -7.46 -16.84
N ARG A 140 -13.64 -7.65 -16.10
CA ARG A 140 -14.29 -6.59 -15.31
C ARG A 140 -13.72 -6.47 -13.90
N GLY A 141 -12.93 -7.44 -13.47
CA GLY A 141 -12.31 -7.45 -12.15
C GLY A 141 -13.20 -7.99 -11.02
N ASP A 142 -14.45 -8.32 -11.33
CA ASP A 142 -15.50 -8.77 -10.39
C ASP A 142 -15.49 -10.28 -10.14
N ASN A 143 -14.56 -10.99 -10.76
CA ASN A 143 -14.45 -12.43 -10.62
C ASN A 143 -12.99 -12.89 -10.73
N ILE A 144 -12.73 -14.01 -10.06
CA ILE A 144 -11.52 -14.80 -10.23
C ILE A 144 -11.89 -16.18 -10.72
N SER A 145 -11.07 -16.76 -11.59
CA SER A 145 -11.17 -18.15 -12.03
C SER A 145 -9.95 -18.89 -11.52
N VAL A 146 -10.19 -19.95 -10.76
CA VAL A 146 -9.18 -20.76 -10.12
C VAL A 146 -9.03 -22.05 -10.91
N ASN A 147 -7.84 -22.28 -11.44
CA ASN A 147 -7.50 -23.50 -12.14
C ASN A 147 -6.80 -24.46 -11.18
N ILE A 148 -7.36 -25.65 -11.01
CA ILE A 148 -6.90 -26.66 -10.07
C ILE A 148 -6.64 -27.94 -10.86
N SER A 149 -5.44 -28.49 -10.72
CA SER A 149 -5.06 -29.77 -11.32
C SER A 149 -5.18 -30.88 -10.29
N ASN A 150 -5.90 -31.93 -10.62
CA ASN A 150 -5.85 -33.21 -9.91
C ASN A 150 -4.90 -34.14 -10.67
N ILE A 151 -3.82 -34.58 -10.01
CA ILE A 151 -2.85 -35.50 -10.62
C ILE A 151 -3.16 -36.98 -10.34
N ALA A 152 -4.15 -37.30 -9.51
CA ALA A 152 -4.61 -38.67 -9.34
C ALA A 152 -5.53 -39.10 -10.48
N ASP A 153 -5.45 -40.39 -10.80
CA ASP A 153 -6.25 -41.07 -11.81
C ASP A 153 -7.70 -41.32 -11.39
N TYR A 154 -8.15 -40.77 -10.25
CA TYR A 154 -9.52 -40.86 -9.74
C TYR A 154 -10.08 -39.49 -9.32
N PRO A 155 -11.42 -39.33 -9.33
CA PRO A 155 -12.06 -38.09 -8.90
C PRO A 155 -11.90 -37.82 -7.40
N ILE A 156 -11.67 -36.57 -7.02
CA ILE A 156 -11.53 -36.15 -5.61
C ILE A 156 -12.62 -35.14 -5.26
N ALA A 157 -13.43 -35.44 -4.24
CA ALA A 157 -14.33 -34.47 -3.65
C ALA A 157 -13.53 -33.50 -2.78
N ALA A 158 -13.41 -32.25 -3.23
CA ALA A 158 -12.62 -31.22 -2.60
C ALA A 158 -13.49 -30.01 -2.25
N GLN A 159 -13.05 -29.28 -1.23
CA GLN A 159 -13.54 -27.95 -0.91
C GLN A 159 -12.55 -26.93 -1.46
N VAL A 160 -13.04 -25.95 -2.22
CA VAL A 160 -12.27 -24.81 -2.71
C VAL A 160 -12.75 -23.57 -1.99
N SER A 161 -11.84 -22.90 -1.29
CA SER A 161 -12.13 -21.71 -0.50
C SER A 161 -11.31 -20.52 -0.98
N VAL A 162 -11.91 -19.34 -0.98
CA VAL A 162 -11.25 -18.06 -1.30
C VAL A 162 -11.23 -17.22 -0.03
N TYR A 163 -10.04 -16.81 0.35
CA TYR A 163 -9.78 -15.93 1.48
C TYR A 163 -9.34 -14.57 0.95
N ALA A 164 -10.04 -13.54 1.38
CA ALA A 164 -9.77 -12.16 1.01
C ALA A 164 -9.79 -11.29 2.28
N PRO A 165 -9.10 -10.12 2.28
CA PRO A 165 -9.17 -9.19 3.39
C PRO A 165 -10.60 -8.70 3.63
N PRO A 166 -10.93 -8.20 4.83
CA PRO A 166 -12.26 -7.65 5.15
C PRO A 166 -12.79 -6.59 4.17
N ASP A 167 -11.90 -5.90 3.47
CA ASP A 167 -12.25 -4.91 2.43
C ASP A 167 -12.78 -5.53 1.12
N PHE A 168 -12.86 -6.86 1.03
CA PHE A 168 -13.40 -7.61 -0.10
C PHE A 168 -14.59 -8.45 0.34
N THR A 169 -15.59 -8.53 -0.53
CA THR A 169 -16.67 -9.49 -0.41
C THR A 169 -16.47 -10.58 -1.45
N VAL A 170 -16.50 -11.84 -1.02
CA VAL A 170 -16.50 -13.00 -1.91
C VAL A 170 -17.87 -13.67 -1.82
N VAL A 171 -18.56 -13.80 -2.95
CA VAL A 171 -19.86 -14.49 -2.99
C VAL A 171 -19.62 -15.99 -3.00
N ASN A 172 -20.18 -16.69 -2.01
CA ASN A 172 -19.95 -18.13 -1.79
C ASN A 172 -18.45 -18.42 -1.73
N PRO A 173 -17.75 -17.96 -0.66
CA PRO A 173 -16.30 -18.05 -0.55
C PRO A 173 -15.81 -19.49 -0.57
N THR A 174 -16.67 -20.44 -0.27
CA THR A 174 -16.37 -21.87 -0.23
C THR A 174 -17.29 -22.64 -1.16
N LYS A 175 -16.73 -23.58 -1.94
CA LYS A 175 -17.46 -24.46 -2.86
C LYS A 175 -16.98 -25.89 -2.73
N ASN A 176 -17.92 -26.83 -2.71
CA ASN A 176 -17.60 -28.25 -2.85
C ASN A 176 -17.57 -28.60 -4.35
N VAL A 177 -16.48 -29.19 -4.80
CA VAL A 177 -16.22 -29.50 -6.22
C VAL A 177 -15.65 -30.91 -6.32
N THR A 178 -16.17 -31.71 -7.23
CA THR A 178 -15.56 -33.00 -7.59
C THR A 178 -14.51 -32.77 -8.68
N MET A 179 -13.24 -32.81 -8.30
CA MET A 179 -12.09 -32.62 -9.18
C MET A 179 -11.83 -33.90 -9.98
N GLN A 180 -12.15 -33.88 -11.28
CA GLN A 180 -11.78 -34.95 -12.20
C GLN A 180 -10.27 -34.93 -12.45
N TYR A 181 -9.71 -36.04 -12.95
CA TYR A 181 -8.31 -36.08 -13.41
C TYR A 181 -8.05 -34.95 -14.42
N GLY A 182 -6.93 -34.25 -14.27
CA GLY A 182 -6.57 -33.10 -15.08
C GLY A 182 -7.05 -31.78 -14.48
N LEU A 183 -7.45 -30.83 -15.35
CA LEU A 183 -7.69 -29.45 -14.96
C LEU A 183 -9.18 -29.15 -14.73
N THR A 184 -9.51 -28.61 -13.56
CA THR A 184 -10.83 -28.08 -13.21
C THR A 184 -10.75 -26.58 -13.00
N SER A 185 -11.66 -25.82 -13.62
CA SER A 185 -11.78 -24.37 -13.44
C SER A 185 -12.97 -24.03 -12.55
N THR A 186 -12.72 -23.32 -11.45
CA THR A 186 -13.74 -22.92 -10.47
C THR A 186 -13.81 -21.39 -10.38
N PRO A 187 -14.91 -20.75 -10.82
CA PRO A 187 -15.04 -19.31 -10.74
C PRO A 187 -15.57 -18.85 -9.37
N PHE A 188 -15.13 -17.69 -8.90
CA PHE A 188 -15.64 -16.97 -7.73
C PHE A 188 -15.94 -15.53 -8.09
N ALA A 189 -17.06 -15.00 -7.60
CA ALA A 189 -17.37 -13.59 -7.73
C ALA A 189 -16.79 -12.85 -6.53
N ILE A 190 -16.09 -11.75 -6.81
CA ILE A 190 -15.45 -10.89 -5.82
C ILE A 190 -15.83 -9.44 -6.06
N SER A 191 -16.03 -8.67 -5.01
CA SER A 191 -16.22 -7.22 -5.10
C SER A 191 -15.35 -6.53 -4.06
N THR A 192 -14.67 -5.47 -4.46
CA THR A 192 -13.90 -4.64 -3.53
C THR A 192 -14.79 -3.54 -2.96
N GLN A 193 -14.70 -3.31 -1.65
CA GLN A 193 -15.37 -2.21 -0.96
C GLN A 193 -14.37 -1.11 -0.56
N THR A 194 -13.10 -1.25 -0.94
CA THR A 194 -12.06 -0.34 -0.50
C THR A 194 -12.14 1.03 -1.20
N GLN A 195 -11.96 2.08 -0.41
CA GLN A 195 -11.80 3.45 -0.90
C GLN A 195 -10.37 3.76 -1.35
N TYR A 196 -9.42 2.85 -1.13
CA TYR A 196 -8.00 3.06 -1.40
C TYR A 196 -7.64 2.67 -2.85
N THR A 197 -7.24 3.65 -3.64
CA THR A 197 -6.64 3.41 -4.97
C THR A 197 -5.13 3.15 -4.84
N ASN A 198 -4.56 2.28 -5.69
CA ASN A 198 -3.14 1.89 -5.69
C ASN A 198 -2.68 1.04 -4.50
N PHE A 199 -3.61 0.34 -3.84
CA PHE A 199 -3.29 -0.70 -2.87
C PHE A 199 -3.46 -2.08 -3.51
N GLU A 200 -2.51 -2.97 -3.24
CA GLU A 200 -2.57 -4.38 -3.65
C GLU A 200 -2.98 -5.25 -2.47
N PHE A 201 -4.05 -6.01 -2.66
CA PHE A 201 -4.58 -6.90 -1.63
C PHE A 201 -4.28 -8.35 -1.99
N PRO A 202 -3.70 -9.15 -1.08
CA PRO A 202 -3.54 -10.57 -1.32
C PRO A 202 -4.92 -11.24 -1.32
N ILE A 203 -5.21 -12.06 -2.31
CA ILE A 203 -6.30 -13.03 -2.29
C ILE A 203 -5.69 -14.41 -2.35
N THR A 204 -6.01 -15.22 -1.35
CA THR A 204 -5.55 -16.61 -1.25
C THR A 204 -6.68 -17.54 -1.62
N VAL A 205 -6.37 -18.53 -2.42
CA VAL A 205 -7.27 -19.64 -2.70
C VAL A 205 -6.67 -20.89 -2.10
N ALA A 206 -7.50 -21.67 -1.42
CA ALA A 206 -7.16 -22.97 -0.89
C ALA A 206 -8.03 -24.04 -1.55
N ALA A 207 -7.44 -25.20 -1.82
CA ALA A 207 -8.19 -26.40 -2.15
C ALA A 207 -7.83 -27.48 -1.13
N SER A 208 -8.84 -28.06 -0.49
CA SER A 208 -8.66 -29.08 0.53
C SER A 208 -9.57 -30.28 0.35
N TYR A 209 -9.15 -31.43 0.86
CA TYR A 209 -9.95 -32.65 0.90
C TYR A 209 -9.49 -33.54 2.05
N VAL A 210 -10.33 -34.52 2.41
CA VAL A 210 -10.01 -35.53 3.42
C VAL A 210 -9.95 -36.89 2.75
N SER A 211 -8.87 -37.64 2.98
CA SER A 211 -8.74 -39.02 2.54
C SER A 211 -8.03 -39.84 3.61
N GLY A 212 -8.60 -41.00 3.97
CA GLY A 212 -8.00 -41.88 4.98
C GLY A 212 -7.77 -41.24 6.36
N ASN A 213 -8.68 -40.36 6.83
CA ASN A 213 -8.51 -39.57 8.05
C ASN A 213 -7.27 -38.66 8.05
N VAL A 214 -6.89 -38.19 6.86
CA VAL A 214 -5.86 -37.17 6.69
C VAL A 214 -6.45 -36.00 5.95
N HIS A 215 -6.27 -34.79 6.48
CA HIS A 215 -6.62 -33.56 5.76
C HIS A 215 -5.47 -33.16 4.83
N TYR A 216 -5.79 -32.80 3.60
CA TYR A 216 -4.84 -32.34 2.61
C TYR A 216 -5.26 -30.98 2.13
N ALA A 217 -4.32 -30.04 2.04
CA ALA A 217 -4.57 -28.73 1.48
C ALA A 217 -3.44 -28.25 0.57
N THR A 218 -3.80 -27.43 -0.39
CA THR A 218 -2.88 -26.62 -1.20
C THR A 218 -3.39 -25.19 -1.22
N GLU A 219 -2.49 -24.23 -1.37
CA GLU A 219 -2.85 -22.83 -1.49
C GLU A 219 -2.10 -22.13 -2.63
N ARG A 220 -2.69 -21.02 -3.08
CA ARG A 220 -2.02 -20.06 -3.92
C ARG A 220 -2.56 -18.67 -3.68
N THR A 221 -1.67 -17.69 -3.67
CA THR A 221 -2.00 -16.29 -3.45
C THR A 221 -1.71 -15.47 -4.70
N ILE A 222 -2.58 -14.51 -4.99
CA ILE A 222 -2.35 -13.46 -5.98
C ILE A 222 -2.58 -12.10 -5.34
N SER A 223 -1.88 -11.08 -5.82
CA SER A 223 -2.19 -9.69 -5.48
C SER A 223 -3.24 -9.14 -6.44
N ILE A 224 -4.30 -8.54 -5.90
CA ILE A 224 -5.30 -7.81 -6.67
C ILE A 224 -5.25 -6.33 -6.30
N GLY A 225 -4.88 -5.50 -7.28
CA GLY A 225 -4.98 -4.05 -7.14
C GLY A 225 -6.43 -3.59 -7.10
N ALA A 226 -6.76 -2.73 -6.13
CA ALA A 226 -7.99 -1.94 -6.17
C ALA A 226 -7.98 -1.08 -7.42
N SER A 227 -8.98 -1.27 -8.28
CA SER A 227 -9.09 -0.58 -9.56
C SER A 227 -9.24 0.91 -9.26
N ALA A 228 -8.41 1.75 -9.88
CA ALA A 228 -8.53 3.19 -9.72
C ALA A 228 -9.96 3.59 -10.12
N GLY A 229 -10.81 3.92 -9.13
CA GLY A 229 -11.95 4.77 -9.38
C GLY A 229 -11.40 5.99 -10.10
N THR A 230 -11.97 6.31 -11.26
CA THR A 230 -11.59 7.45 -12.11
C THR A 230 -11.09 8.58 -11.24
N SER A 231 -9.77 8.82 -11.28
CA SER A 231 -9.12 9.84 -10.47
C SER A 231 -9.95 11.11 -10.62
N SER A 232 -10.53 11.54 -9.50
CA SER A 232 -11.33 12.76 -9.47
C SER A 232 -10.49 13.85 -10.12
N ALA A 233 -11.06 14.57 -11.09
CA ALA A 233 -10.41 15.63 -11.86
C ALA A 233 -9.68 16.70 -11.00
N PHE A 234 -9.86 16.66 -9.69
CA PHE A 234 -9.22 17.48 -8.68
C PHE A 234 -7.69 17.33 -8.60
N THR A 235 -7.12 16.12 -8.72
CA THR A 235 -5.65 15.94 -8.64
C THR A 235 -4.92 16.39 -9.90
N ALA A 236 -5.52 16.18 -11.09
CA ALA A 236 -5.01 16.73 -12.34
C ALA A 236 -5.08 18.27 -12.34
N ASN A 237 -6.13 18.84 -11.76
CA ASN A 237 -6.27 20.28 -11.62
C ASN A 237 -5.30 20.87 -10.60
N LEU A 238 -4.95 20.19 -9.51
CA LEU A 238 -4.00 20.71 -8.52
C LEU A 238 -2.59 20.89 -9.12
N LEU A 239 -2.17 19.97 -9.99
CA LEU A 239 -0.91 20.05 -10.72
C LEU A 239 -0.93 21.22 -11.73
N LEU A 240 -2.06 21.41 -12.43
CA LEU A 240 -2.29 22.58 -13.29
C LEU A 240 -2.30 23.89 -12.51
N PHE A 241 -2.96 23.97 -11.35
CA PHE A 241 -2.95 25.15 -10.47
C PHE A 241 -1.53 25.43 -9.95
N GLY A 242 -0.77 24.41 -9.54
CA GLY A 242 0.62 24.55 -9.13
C GLY A 242 1.51 25.10 -10.24
N ILE A 243 1.36 24.60 -11.47
CA ILE A 243 2.09 25.09 -12.65
C ILE A 243 1.68 26.53 -12.99
N VAL A 244 0.39 26.85 -12.98
CA VAL A 244 -0.10 28.21 -13.26
C VAL A 244 0.40 29.20 -12.23
N VAL A 245 0.37 28.87 -10.94
CA VAL A 245 0.91 29.70 -9.86
C VAL A 245 2.42 29.90 -10.05
N LEU A 246 3.16 28.84 -10.38
CA LEU A 246 4.60 28.93 -10.66
C LEU A 246 4.89 29.89 -11.83
N VAL A 247 4.15 29.76 -12.94
CA VAL A 247 4.30 30.62 -14.12
C VAL A 247 3.99 32.08 -13.77
N VAL A 248 2.90 32.35 -13.04
CA VAL A 248 2.54 33.71 -12.61
C VAL A 248 3.63 34.33 -11.74
N VAL A 249 4.19 33.56 -10.80
CA VAL A 249 5.30 34.03 -9.94
C VAL A 249 6.55 34.32 -10.76
N ILE A 250 6.91 33.47 -11.72
CA ILE A 250 8.06 33.70 -12.62
C ILE A 250 7.85 34.97 -13.45
N VAL A 251 6.67 35.16 -14.04
CA VAL A 251 6.34 36.35 -14.82
C VAL A 251 6.41 37.61 -13.95
N ALA A 252 5.84 37.59 -12.74
CA ALA A 252 5.91 38.72 -11.81
C ALA A 252 7.36 39.07 -11.43
N LEU A 253 8.21 38.07 -11.22
CA LEU A 253 9.64 38.28 -10.93
C LEU A 253 10.40 38.86 -12.13
N ILE A 254 10.09 38.45 -13.36
CA ILE A 254 10.66 39.01 -14.58
C ILE A 254 10.24 40.49 -14.73
N VAL A 255 8.96 40.79 -14.57
CA VAL A 255 8.45 42.18 -14.65
C VAL A 255 9.11 43.07 -13.59
N LEU A 256 9.21 42.59 -12.35
CA LEU A 256 9.84 43.33 -11.26
C LEU A 256 11.33 43.60 -11.53
N SER A 257 12.04 42.61 -12.08
CA SER A 257 13.46 42.77 -12.42
C SER A 257 13.69 43.73 -13.61
N VAL A 258 12.76 43.79 -14.57
CA VAL A 258 12.79 44.81 -15.64
C VAL A 258 12.54 46.22 -15.09
N ILE A 259 11.56 46.40 -14.19
CA ILE A 259 11.25 47.70 -13.57
C ILE A 259 12.44 48.20 -12.74
N LEU A 260 13.05 47.33 -11.93
CA LEU A 260 14.22 47.67 -11.11
C LEU A 260 15.47 48.01 -11.95
N LYS A 261 15.61 47.43 -13.16
CA LYS A 261 16.70 47.75 -14.08
C LYS A 261 16.48 49.11 -14.77
N LYS A 262 15.23 49.50 -15.01
CA LYS A 262 14.87 50.79 -15.61
C LYS A 262 15.01 51.96 -14.63
N GLY A 263 14.78 51.73 -13.33
CA GLY A 263 14.92 52.76 -12.28
C GLY A 263 16.37 53.14 -11.90
N LYS A 264 17.38 52.45 -12.43
CA LYS A 264 18.80 52.69 -12.11
C LYS A 264 19.59 53.40 -13.23
N GLY A 265 18.96 53.72 -14.36
CA GLY A 265 19.62 54.31 -15.53
C GLY A 265 19.24 55.76 -15.83
N GLY A 266 18.64 56.50 -14.88
CA GLY A 266 18.10 57.84 -15.14
C GLY A 266 18.30 58.83 -14.00
N ALA A 267 19.49 58.88 -13.42
CA ALA A 267 19.87 59.91 -12.45
C ALA A 267 21.31 60.38 -12.71
N GLU A 268 21.57 60.87 -13.92
CA GLU A 268 22.75 61.68 -14.23
C GLU A 268 22.39 62.60 -15.41
N HIS A 269 22.06 63.87 -15.11
CA HIS A 269 22.40 65.11 -15.84
C HIS A 269 21.43 66.27 -15.57
N HIS A 270 22.00 67.49 -15.45
CA HIS A 270 21.42 68.84 -15.26
C HIS A 270 21.04 69.20 -13.80
N HIS A 271 21.44 70.31 -13.17
CA HIS A 271 21.67 71.72 -13.57
C HIS A 271 22.58 72.37 -12.48
N GLU A 272 23.71 73.01 -12.78
CA GLU A 272 23.93 74.48 -12.93
C GLU A 272 23.15 75.33 -11.90
N THR A 273 23.79 75.81 -10.84
CA THR A 273 24.31 77.20 -10.63
C THR A 273 23.21 78.21 -10.30
N GLU A 274 23.20 78.71 -9.05
CA GLU A 274 22.60 80.01 -8.73
C GLU A 274 23.39 80.72 -7.61
N GLU A 275 23.78 81.95 -7.94
CA GLU A 275 24.47 82.95 -7.11
C GLU A 275 23.54 83.57 -6.06
N HIS A 276 24.14 84.17 -5.02
CA HIS A 276 23.50 85.26 -4.29
C HIS A 276 24.49 86.40 -3.97
N HIS A 277 24.09 87.59 -4.42
CA HIS A 277 24.27 88.92 -3.84
C HIS A 277 25.65 89.63 -3.83
N HIS A 278 25.76 90.67 -4.69
CA HIS A 278 25.92 92.08 -4.26
C HIS A 278 25.72 93.02 -5.47
N ALA A 279 24.69 93.87 -5.45
CA ALA A 279 24.73 95.30 -5.08
C ALA A 279 25.39 96.21 -6.14
N GLU A 280 24.56 96.80 -7.00
CA GLU A 280 24.77 98.09 -7.69
C GLU A 280 24.61 99.27 -6.69
N PRO A 281 24.96 100.54 -7.01
CA PRO A 281 25.09 101.12 -8.35
C PRO A 281 26.31 102.06 -8.56
N HIS A 282 26.40 102.55 -9.81
CA HIS A 282 26.56 103.97 -10.19
C HIS A 282 27.78 104.43 -11.03
N VAL A 283 27.41 105.05 -12.17
CA VAL A 283 27.98 106.21 -12.89
C VAL A 283 29.17 105.99 -13.84
N GLU A 284 28.79 105.92 -15.12
CA GLU A 284 29.07 106.91 -16.19
C GLU A 284 30.53 107.33 -16.49
N GLN A 285 30.87 107.12 -17.76
CA GLN A 285 32.12 107.47 -18.42
C GLN A 285 32.24 108.99 -18.62
N GLU A 286 33.45 109.51 -18.41
CA GLU A 286 33.98 110.61 -19.23
C GLU A 286 35.36 110.22 -19.77
N LYS A 287 35.42 110.18 -21.12
CA LYS A 287 36.54 110.42 -22.05
C LYS A 287 37.95 109.91 -21.76
#